data_AF-A0A1W6MSX8-F1
#
_entry.id   AF-A0A1W6MSX8-F1
#
_cell.length_a   1.000
_cell.length_b   1.000
_cell.length_c   1.000
_cell.angle_alpha   90.00
_cell.angle_beta   90.00
_cell.angle_gamma   90.00
#
_symmetry.space_group_name_H-M   'P 1'
#
loop_
_entity.id
_entity.type
_entity.pdbx_description
1 polymer ?
#
loop_
_entity_poly.entity_id
_entity_poly.type
_entity_poly.pdbx_seq_one_letter_code
_entity_poly.pdbx_strand_id
1 'polypeptide(L)'
;MSSVEQCAESERMATPELPLCALPSERHKLLLESYRFNLKRGKPSVCKMILEDLWRFMDLGAWEHAADLLVVHRMLMSGCASPECLRAG
;
A
#
# COMPACT_ATOMS: atom_id res chain seq x y z
N MET A 1 25.83 17.10 -24.07
CA MET A 1 25.22 17.26 -22.74
C MET A 1 23.75 16.92 -22.89
N SER A 2 23.33 15.73 -22.46
CA SER A 2 21.93 15.32 -22.47
C SER A 2 21.27 15.87 -21.21
N SER A 3 20.18 16.63 -21.35
CA SER A 3 19.29 16.90 -20.23
C SER A 3 17.87 16.55 -20.65
N VAL A 4 17.44 15.44 -20.07
CA VAL A 4 16.09 14.93 -19.92
C VAL A 4 15.09 16.03 -19.56
N GLU A 5 13.84 15.81 -19.98
CA GLU A 5 12.57 16.23 -19.35
C GLU A 5 11.52 16.70 -20.36
N GLN A 6 11.13 15.78 -21.24
CA GLN A 6 9.79 15.81 -21.83
C GLN A 6 9.21 14.40 -21.76
N CYS A 7 8.56 14.09 -20.65
CA CYS A 7 7.66 12.94 -20.53
C CYS A 7 6.73 13.18 -19.34
N ALA A 8 5.54 13.74 -19.60
CA ALA A 8 4.33 13.44 -18.85
C ALA A 8 3.13 14.17 -19.48
N GLU A 9 2.74 13.77 -20.69
CA GLU A 9 1.36 13.99 -21.12
C GLU A 9 0.75 12.65 -21.44
N SER A 10 -0.06 12.19 -20.50
CA SER A 10 -0.95 11.05 -20.67
C SER A 10 -2.14 11.30 -19.76
N GLU A 11 -3.09 12.08 -20.27
CA GLU A 11 -4.49 11.96 -19.89
C GLU A 11 -4.93 10.53 -20.22
N ARG A 12 -4.96 9.66 -19.20
CA ARG A 12 -5.77 8.45 -19.25
C ARG A 12 -6.97 8.64 -18.34
N MET A 13 -8.12 8.48 -18.96
CA MET A 13 -9.43 8.26 -18.37
C MET A 13 -9.37 7.82 -16.91
N ALA A 14 -9.85 8.68 -16.03
CA ALA A 14 -10.00 8.41 -14.61
C ALA A 14 -11.10 7.38 -14.38
N THR A 15 -10.74 6.10 -14.35
CA THR A 15 -11.24 5.26 -13.26
C THR A 15 -10.69 5.83 -11.95
N PRO A 16 -11.40 5.74 -10.81
CA PRO A 16 -10.83 6.06 -9.50
C PRO A 16 -9.80 4.97 -9.13
N GLU A 17 -8.75 4.85 -9.94
CA GLU A 17 -7.62 3.98 -9.73
C GLU A 17 -6.86 4.59 -8.56
N LEU A 18 -6.92 3.92 -7.43
CA LEU A 18 -6.12 4.27 -6.28
C LEU A 18 -4.65 4.42 -6.72
N PRO A 19 -3.92 5.47 -6.30
CA PRO A 19 -2.58 5.77 -6.82
C PRO A 19 -1.61 4.60 -6.59
N LEU A 20 -1.44 3.74 -7.59
CA LEU A 20 -0.57 2.55 -7.52
C LEU A 20 0.92 2.90 -7.38
N CYS A 21 1.29 4.17 -7.50
CA CYS A 21 2.67 4.68 -7.47
C CYS A 21 2.97 5.70 -6.37
N ALA A 22 2.12 5.83 -5.33
CA ALA A 22 2.44 6.73 -4.22
C ALA A 22 3.71 6.29 -3.47
N LEU A 23 4.66 7.21 -3.32
CA LEU A 23 5.84 6.99 -2.48
C LEU A 23 5.42 6.95 -1.01
N PRO A 24 5.93 5.99 -0.21
CA PRO A 24 5.70 5.98 1.23
C PRO A 24 6.10 7.30 1.88
N SER A 25 5.27 7.78 2.80
CA SER A 25 5.51 8.98 3.60
C SER A 25 5.60 8.62 5.09
N GLU A 26 5.99 9.57 5.95
CA GLU A 26 6.04 9.32 7.40
C GLU A 26 4.67 8.90 7.98
N ARG A 27 3.56 9.44 7.46
CA ARG A 27 2.22 9.01 7.82
C ARG A 27 2.00 7.51 7.55
N HIS A 28 2.44 7.03 6.39
CA HIS A 28 2.35 5.61 6.05
C HIS A 28 3.20 4.72 6.96
N LYS A 29 4.39 5.20 7.38
CA LYS A 29 5.25 4.47 8.33
C LYS A 29 4.59 4.33 9.71
N LEU A 30 4.06 5.42 10.24
CA LEU A 30 3.34 5.42 11.53
C LEU A 30 2.10 4.52 11.47
N LEU A 31 1.35 4.58 10.36
CA LEU A 31 0.20 3.71 10.16
C LEU A 31 0.61 2.24 10.07
N LEU A 32 1.70 1.91 9.38
CA LEU A 32 2.25 0.55 9.38
C LEU A 32 2.67 0.09 10.79
N GLU A 33 3.26 0.95 11.60
CA GLU A 33 3.65 0.63 12.98
C GLU A 33 2.44 0.30 13.86
N SER A 34 1.31 1.02 13.69
CA SER A 34 0.08 0.71 14.43
C SER A 34 -0.47 -0.68 14.08
N TYR A 35 -0.42 -1.07 12.80
CA TYR A 35 -0.75 -2.43 12.38
C TYR A 35 0.25 -3.46 12.91
N ARG A 36 1.56 -3.14 12.91
CA ARG A 36 2.62 -4.02 13.42
C ARG A 36 2.50 -4.31 14.92
N PHE A 37 1.83 -3.47 15.70
CA PHE A 37 1.49 -3.77 17.09
C PHE A 37 0.68 -5.08 17.24
N ASN A 38 0.00 -5.51 16.18
CA ASN A 38 -0.76 -6.76 16.14
C ASN A 38 0.05 -7.97 15.64
N LEU A 39 1.37 -7.86 15.41
CA LEU A 39 2.21 -8.95 14.90
C LEU A 39 2.23 -10.21 15.77
N LYS A 40 1.90 -10.10 17.07
CA LYS A 40 1.70 -11.25 17.96
C LYS A 40 0.61 -12.22 17.47
N ARG A 41 -0.30 -11.77 16.60
CA ARG A 41 -1.34 -12.60 15.95
C ARG A 41 -0.86 -13.24 14.64
N GLY A 42 0.40 -13.02 14.25
CA GLY A 42 0.99 -13.47 13.00
C GLY A 42 0.81 -12.46 11.85
N LYS A 43 1.77 -12.45 10.92
CA LYS A 43 1.76 -11.58 9.74
C LYS A 43 0.50 -11.74 8.87
N PRO A 44 -0.01 -12.96 8.58
CA PRO A 44 -1.24 -13.13 7.81
C PRO A 44 -2.44 -12.41 8.43
N SER A 45 -2.54 -12.43 9.77
CA SER A 45 -3.59 -11.72 10.50
C SER A 45 -3.48 -10.21 10.34
N VAL A 46 -2.26 -9.65 10.37
CA VAL A 46 -2.04 -8.21 10.14
C VAL A 46 -2.38 -7.83 8.69
N CYS A 47 -1.98 -8.64 7.70
CA CYS A 47 -2.37 -8.42 6.31
C CYS A 47 -3.90 -8.42 6.14
N LYS A 48 -4.59 -9.39 6.75
CA LYS A 48 -6.05 -9.47 6.72
C LYS A 48 -6.69 -8.22 7.33
N MET A 49 -6.21 -7.74 8.48
CA MET A 49 -6.72 -6.52 9.10
C MET A 49 -6.60 -5.30 8.18
N ILE A 50 -5.44 -5.11 7.53
CA ILE A 50 -5.23 -4.00 6.59
C ILE A 50 -6.20 -4.09 5.40
N LEU A 51 -6.41 -5.30 4.86
CA LEU A 51 -7.33 -5.51 3.74
C LEU A 51 -8.78 -5.29 4.14
N GLU A 52 -9.20 -5.73 5.33
CA GLU A 52 -10.56 -5.48 5.85
C GLU A 52 -10.83 -3.98 6.05
N ASP A 53 -9.87 -3.24 6.62
CA ASP A 53 -9.98 -1.78 6.76
C ASP A 53 -9.99 -1.08 5.40
N LEU A 54 -9.20 -1.56 4.43
CA LEU A 54 -9.20 -1.06 3.06
C LEU A 54 -10.57 -1.19 2.40
N TRP A 55 -11.17 -2.39 2.42
CA TRP A 55 -12.52 -2.61 1.88
C TRP A 55 -13.53 -1.71 2.58
N ARG A 56 -13.46 -1.61 3.91
CA ARG A 56 -14.35 -0.74 4.68
C ARG A 56 -14.22 0.73 4.27
N PHE A 57 -13.02 1.24 4.02
CA PHE A 57 -12.85 2.63 3.58
C PHE A 57 -13.32 2.84 2.15
N MET A 58 -13.16 1.87 1.26
CA MET A 58 -13.74 1.93 -0.09
C MET A 58 -15.27 1.97 -0.05
N ASP A 59 -15.90 1.11 0.77
CA ASP A 59 -17.36 1.07 0.94
C ASP A 59 -17.91 2.39 1.51
N LEU A 60 -17.13 3.07 2.37
CA LEU A 60 -17.47 4.38 2.93
C LEU A 60 -17.17 5.55 1.97
N GLY A 61 -16.60 5.30 0.79
CA GLY A 61 -16.17 6.34 -0.15
C GLY A 61 -14.96 7.16 0.35
N ALA A 62 -14.25 6.67 1.36
CA ALA A 62 -13.06 7.30 1.95
C ALA A 62 -11.80 6.96 1.14
N TRP A 63 -11.77 7.37 -0.12
CA TRP A 63 -10.76 6.95 -1.11
C TRP A 63 -9.32 7.29 -0.71
N GLU A 64 -9.10 8.44 -0.07
CA GLU A 64 -7.76 8.82 0.42
C GLU A 64 -7.24 7.85 1.48
N HIS A 65 -8.11 7.42 2.40
CA HIS A 65 -7.75 6.43 3.43
C HIS A 65 -7.53 5.05 2.83
N ALA A 66 -8.33 4.65 1.83
CA ALA A 66 -8.10 3.40 1.10
C ALA A 66 -6.75 3.42 0.34
N ALA A 67 -6.41 4.55 -0.28
CA ALA A 67 -5.12 4.73 -0.96
C ALA A 67 -3.94 4.60 0.02
N ASP A 68 -4.02 5.24 1.18
CA ASP A 68 -3.00 5.11 2.23
C ASP A 68 -2.79 3.65 2.65
N LEU A 69 -3.88 2.88 2.80
CA LEU A 69 -3.80 1.48 3.18
C LEU A 69 -3.21 0.58 2.11
N LEU A 70 -3.37 0.89 0.81
CA LEU A 70 -2.64 0.18 -0.24
C LEU A 70 -1.13 0.38 -0.12
N VAL A 71 -0.68 1.60 0.18
CA VAL A 71 0.74 1.90 0.38
C VAL A 71 1.26 1.15 1.60
N VAL A 72 0.52 1.18 2.72
CA VAL A 72 0.86 0.44 3.95
C VAL A 72 0.92 -1.06 3.72
N HIS A 73 -0.04 -1.63 2.99
CA HIS A 73 -0.03 -3.05 2.63
C HIS A 73 1.22 -3.39 1.80
N ARG A 74 1.54 -2.58 0.79
CA ARG A 74 2.76 -2.76 -0.01
C ARG A 74 4.01 -2.68 0.86
N MET A 75 4.10 -1.76 1.81
CA MET A 75 5.23 -1.65 2.74
C MET A 75 5.37 -2.88 3.67
N LEU A 76 4.25 -3.45 4.14
CA LEU A 76 4.27 -4.68 4.93
C LEU A 76 4.78 -5.88 4.12
N MET A 77 4.45 -5.92 2.84
CA MET A 77 4.85 -6.97 1.91
C MET A 77 6.29 -6.77 1.39
N SER A 78 6.76 -5.54 1.20
CA SER A 78 8.14 -5.26 0.74
C SER A 78 9.20 -5.53 1.82
N GLY A 79 8.84 -5.40 3.10
CA GLY A 79 9.67 -5.92 4.20
C GLY A 79 9.79 -7.45 4.23
N CYS A 80 9.15 -8.16 3.27
CA CYS A 80 9.14 -9.61 3.12
C CYS A 80 10.07 -10.12 2.02
N ALA A 81 11.17 -9.43 1.72
CA ALA A 81 12.21 -9.96 0.83
C ALA A 81 13.02 -11.10 1.50
N SER A 82 12.37 -11.99 2.26
CA SER A 82 12.93 -13.30 2.60
C SER A 82 12.47 -14.28 1.51
N PRO A 83 13.40 -14.97 0.82
CA PRO A 83 13.08 -15.96 -0.21
C PRO A 83 12.23 -17.14 0.28
N GLU A 84 12.02 -17.27 1.60
CA GLU A 84 11.22 -18.34 2.21
C GLU A 84 9.70 -18.14 2.01
N CYS A 85 9.22 -16.91 1.85
CA CYS A 85 7.79 -16.65 1.63
C CYS A 85 7.33 -16.86 0.17
N LEU A 86 8.26 -16.87 -0.78
CA LEU A 86 7.98 -17.10 -2.21
C LEU A 86 7.93 -18.59 -2.59
N ARG A 87 8.21 -19.51 -1.66
CA ARG A 87 8.24 -20.96 -1.88
C ARG A 87 6.99 -21.71 -1.42
N ALA A 88 5.98 -21.02 -0.88
CA ALA A 88 4.73 -21.62 -0.44
C ALA A 88 3.58 -21.40 -1.43
N GLY A 89 3.88 -21.51 -2.73
CA GLY A 89 2.90 -21.51 -3.83
C GLY A 89 3.01 -22.79 -4.63
#